data_AF-A0A2P7QVN4-F1
#
_entry.id   AF-A0A2P7QVN4-F1
#
_cell.length_a   1.000
_cell.length_b   1.000
_cell.length_c   1.000
_cell.angle_alpha   90.00
_cell.angle_beta   90.00
_cell.angle_gamma   90.00
#
_symmetry.space_group_name_H-M   'P 1'
#
loop_
_entity.id
_entity.type
_entity.pdbx_description
1 polymer ?
#
loop_
_entity_poly.entity_id
_entity_poly.type
_entity_poly.pdbx_seq_one_letter_code
_entity_poly.pdbx_strand_id
1 'polypeptide(L)'
;MRNLWLVAGGVMSGCASLLHVGVILGGPDWYRFFGAGEELAQAAERGSPMPALVTTAIALILAIWAAYAFSGAGLLRRLPLMRTALVVITGIYLLRGLALVPWLAFRPEFVNAFAVVSSLIVLAYGITYAVGTSRAWPSLRAPHGVQRR
;
A
#
# COMPACT_ATOMS: atom_id res chain seq x y z
N MET A 1 3.03 -7.57 -23.37
CA MET A 1 2.61 -6.17 -23.12
C MET A 1 2.76 -5.89 -21.63
N ARG A 2 3.49 -4.83 -21.25
CA ARG A 2 3.67 -4.46 -19.84
C ARG A 2 2.31 -4.04 -19.25
N ASN A 3 1.99 -4.51 -18.06
CA ASN A 3 0.74 -4.16 -17.40
C ASN A 3 0.88 -2.78 -16.74
N LEU A 4 0.48 -1.72 -17.45
CA LEU A 4 0.61 -0.34 -16.98
C LEU A 4 -0.13 -0.07 -15.66
N TRP A 5 -1.20 -0.80 -15.37
CA TRP A 5 -1.95 -0.66 -14.12
C TRP A 5 -1.16 -1.18 -12.92
N LEU A 6 -0.48 -2.33 -13.07
CA LEU A 6 0.41 -2.84 -12.03
C LEU A 6 1.70 -2.00 -11.90
N VAL A 7 2.18 -1.40 -12.99
CA VAL A 7 3.27 -0.41 -12.89
C VAL A 7 2.82 0.81 -12.09
N ALA A 8 1.64 1.38 -12.41
CA ALA A 8 1.08 2.51 -11.68
C ALA A 8 0.87 2.16 -10.20
N GLY A 9 0.25 1.01 -9.90
CA GLY A 9 0.07 0.53 -8.53
C GLY A 9 1.40 0.33 -7.80
N GLY A 10 2.42 -0.23 -8.46
CA GLY A 10 3.76 -0.38 -7.90
C GLY A 10 4.44 0.95 -7.60
N VAL A 11 4.36 1.93 -8.52
CA VAL A 11 4.90 3.29 -8.31
C VAL A 11 4.18 3.97 -7.16
N MET A 12 2.86 3.89 -7.11
CA MET A 12 2.06 4.46 -6.02
C MET A 12 2.46 3.87 -4.65
N SER A 13 2.54 2.54 -4.53
CA SER A 13 2.98 1.87 -3.30
C SER A 13 4.44 2.22 -2.95
N GLY A 14 5.32 2.35 -3.95
CA GLY A 14 6.71 2.76 -3.76
C GLY A 14 6.84 4.20 -3.25
N CYS A 15 6.13 5.16 -3.86
CA CYS A 15 6.08 6.54 -3.40
C CYS A 15 5.51 6.63 -1.98
N ALA A 16 4.46 5.86 -1.67
CA ALA A 16 3.90 5.80 -0.32
C ALA A 16 4.90 5.24 0.69
N SER A 17 5.67 4.19 0.33
CA SER A 17 6.74 3.65 1.17
C SER A 17 7.81 4.72 1.48
N LEU A 18 8.29 5.43 0.46
CA LEU A 18 9.26 6.53 0.63
C LEU A 18 8.69 7.68 1.46
N LEU A 19 7.41 8.00 1.28
CA LEU A 19 6.73 9.01 2.09
C LEU A 19 6.75 8.64 3.58
N HIS A 20 6.50 7.37 3.93
CA HIS A 20 6.56 6.90 5.32
C HIS A 20 7.98 7.01 5.89
N VAL A 21 9.01 6.70 5.11
CA VAL A 21 10.40 6.96 5.51
C VAL A 21 10.62 8.46 5.73
N GLY A 22 10.11 9.31 4.84
CA GLY A 22 10.14 10.77 5.00
C GLY A 22 9.50 11.25 6.29
N VAL A 23 8.35 10.67 6.69
CA VAL A 23 7.68 10.99 7.97
C VAL A 23 8.59 10.70 9.17
N ILE A 24 9.32 9.58 9.15
CA ILE A 24 10.27 9.24 10.21
C ILE A 24 11.40 10.28 10.27
N LEU A 25 11.95 10.67 9.12
CA LEU A 25 13.04 11.64 9.03
C LEU A 25 12.61 13.07 9.40
N GLY A 26 11.39 13.44 9.04
CA GLY A 26 10.79 14.74 9.38
C GLY A 26 10.34 14.84 10.84
N GLY A 27 10.28 13.72 11.56
CA GLY A 27 10.02 13.69 12.99
C GLY A 27 8.58 14.10 13.36
N PRO A 28 8.36 14.59 14.60
CA PRO A 28 7.03 14.81 15.16
C PRO A 28 6.13 15.75 14.33
N ASP A 29 6.70 16.80 13.75
CA ASP A 29 5.93 17.77 12.95
C ASP A 29 5.36 17.12 11.69
N TRP A 30 6.09 16.18 11.08
CA TRP A 30 5.58 15.43 9.94
C TRP A 30 4.49 14.44 10.38
N TYR A 31 4.62 13.79 11.54
CA TYR A 31 3.54 12.96 12.09
C TYR A 31 2.24 13.76 12.26
N ARG A 32 2.32 15.02 12.72
CA ARG A 32 1.15 15.91 12.80
C ARG A 32 0.65 16.35 11.43
N PHE A 33 1.55 16.79 10.57
CA PHE A 33 1.22 17.30 9.23
C PHE A 33 0.46 16.26 8.39
N PHE A 34 0.93 15.01 8.42
CA PHE A 34 0.26 13.90 7.73
C PHE A 34 -0.95 13.36 8.50
N GLY A 35 -1.24 13.84 9.71
CA GLY A 35 -2.41 13.43 10.48
C GLY A 35 -2.32 12.03 11.07
N ALA A 36 -1.11 11.55 11.37
CA ALA A 36 -0.85 10.23 11.97
C ALA A 36 -1.36 10.09 13.42
N GLY A 37 -1.96 11.15 13.96
CA GLY A 37 -2.51 11.22 15.31
C GLY A 37 -1.57 11.95 16.28
N GLU A 38 -2.15 12.75 17.17
CA GLU A 38 -1.36 13.54 18.13
C GLU A 38 -0.60 12.65 19.11
N GLU A 39 -1.14 11.48 19.46
CA GLU A 39 -0.45 10.52 20.33
C GLU A 39 0.88 10.02 19.73
N LEU A 40 0.92 9.76 18.42
CA LEU A 40 2.14 9.34 17.73
C LEU A 40 3.14 10.48 17.64
N ALA A 41 2.67 11.70 17.34
CA ALA A 41 3.53 12.88 17.29
C ALA A 41 4.17 13.16 18.65
N GLN A 42 3.40 13.17 19.73
CA GLN A 42 3.92 13.38 21.08
C GLN A 42 4.82 12.23 21.53
N ALA A 43 4.53 10.99 21.15
CA ALA A 43 5.42 9.87 21.42
C ALA A 43 6.77 10.07 20.71
N ALA A 44 6.76 10.58 19.47
CA ALA A 44 7.99 10.89 18.73
C ALA A 44 8.76 12.06 19.39
N GLU A 45 8.08 13.10 19.89
CA GLU A 45 8.73 14.21 20.63
C GLU A 45 9.42 13.74 21.89
N ARG A 46 8.80 12.78 22.60
CA ARG A 46 9.39 12.16 23.79
C ARG A 46 10.54 11.20 23.48
N GLY A 47 10.96 11.09 22.22
CA GLY A 47 12.03 10.19 21.79
C GLY A 47 11.64 8.71 21.82
N SER A 48 10.34 8.38 21.85
CA SER A 48 9.90 6.99 21.80
C SER A 48 10.23 6.39 20.44
N PRO A 49 10.79 5.16 20.37
CA PRO A 49 11.01 4.47 19.11
C PRO A 49 9.72 3.93 18.48
N MET A 50 8.61 3.91 19.23
CA MET A 50 7.35 3.28 18.80
C MET A 50 6.80 3.87 17.48
N PRO A 51 6.68 5.20 17.30
CA PRO A 51 6.19 5.76 16.04
C PRO A 51 7.08 5.36 14.86
N ALA A 52 8.41 5.45 15.02
CA ALA A 52 9.36 5.07 13.98
C ALA A 52 9.25 3.58 13.63
N LEU A 53 9.10 2.69 14.62
CA LEU A 53 8.95 1.25 14.40
C LEU A 53 7.69 0.94 13.59
N VAL A 54 6.55 1.53 13.98
CA VAL A 54 5.26 1.34 13.31
C VAL A 54 5.32 1.87 11.88
N THR A 55 5.82 3.09 11.68
CA THR A 55 5.94 3.69 10.35
C THR A 55 6.90 2.91 9.46
N THR A 56 8.00 2.38 10.02
CA THR A 56 8.94 1.52 9.28
C THR A 56 8.27 0.22 8.85
N ALA A 57 7.50 -0.43 9.73
CA ALA A 57 6.77 -1.65 9.39
C ALA A 57 5.79 -1.41 8.22
N ILE A 58 5.06 -0.29 8.24
CA ILE A 58 4.17 0.10 7.14
C ILE A 58 4.96 0.35 5.85
N ALA A 59 6.07 1.09 5.93
CA ALA A 59 6.93 1.37 4.78
C ALA A 59 7.45 0.08 4.12
N LEU A 60 7.88 -0.91 4.92
CA LEU A 60 8.34 -2.20 4.43
C LEU A 60 7.24 -3.01 3.75
N ILE A 61 6.04 -3.04 4.35
CA ILE A 61 4.88 -3.73 3.76
C ILE A 61 4.55 -3.12 2.38
N LEU A 62 4.51 -1.78 2.28
CA LEU A 62 4.26 -1.08 1.02
C LEU A 62 5.35 -1.34 -0.01
N ALA A 63 6.62 -1.40 0.40
CA ALA A 63 7.74 -1.74 -0.49
C ALA A 63 7.62 -3.17 -1.03
N ILE A 64 7.23 -4.12 -0.19
CA ILE A 64 6.98 -5.51 -0.60
C ILE A 64 5.84 -5.55 -1.63
N TRP A 65 4.74 -4.83 -1.38
CA TRP A 65 3.60 -4.78 -2.30
C TRP A 65 3.98 -4.15 -3.63
N ALA A 66 4.77 -3.08 -3.62
CA ALA A 66 5.34 -2.48 -4.83
C ALA A 66 6.17 -3.49 -5.63
N ALA A 67 7.02 -4.28 -4.96
CA ALA A 67 7.80 -5.32 -5.59
C ALA A 67 6.91 -6.41 -6.24
N TYR A 68 5.84 -6.83 -5.56
CA TYR A 68 4.86 -7.77 -6.15
C TYR A 68 4.14 -7.17 -7.37
N ALA A 69 3.79 -5.89 -7.34
CA ALA A 69 3.17 -5.20 -8.47
C ALA A 69 4.12 -5.11 -9.67
N PHE A 70 5.37 -4.70 -9.47
CA PHE A 70 6.38 -4.66 -10.54
C PHE A 70 6.71 -6.06 -11.07
N SER A 71 6.75 -7.07 -10.21
CA SER A 71 6.90 -8.47 -10.61
C SER A 71 5.71 -8.97 -11.43
N GLY A 72 4.47 -8.61 -11.04
CA GLY A 72 3.25 -8.91 -11.80
C GLY A 72 3.16 -8.14 -13.13
N ALA A 73 3.78 -6.97 -13.22
CA ALA A 73 3.90 -6.18 -14.45
C ALA A 73 4.98 -6.70 -15.42
N GLY A 74 5.82 -7.64 -14.97
CA GLY A 74 6.96 -8.17 -15.73
C GLY A 74 8.21 -7.28 -15.72
N LEU A 75 8.33 -6.36 -14.75
CA LEU A 75 9.52 -5.52 -14.56
C LEU A 75 10.57 -6.16 -13.65
N LEU A 76 10.14 -7.00 -12.70
CA LEU A 76 11.02 -7.73 -11.79
C LEU A 76 10.95 -9.24 -12.04
N ARG A 77 11.92 -9.98 -11.50
CA ARG A 77 11.91 -11.45 -11.52
C ARG A 77 10.64 -11.96 -10.82
N ARG A 78 10.02 -12.96 -11.43
CA ARG A 78 8.75 -13.52 -10.98
C ARG A 78 8.86 -14.09 -9.56
N LEU A 79 8.23 -13.41 -8.61
CA LEU A 79 8.12 -13.84 -7.21
C LEU A 79 7.16 -15.04 -7.03
N PRO A 80 7.36 -15.88 -6.01
CA PRO A 80 6.45 -16.99 -5.71
C PRO A 80 5.06 -16.48 -5.31
N LEU A 81 4.03 -17.31 -5.49
CA LEU A 81 2.66 -17.03 -5.03
C LEU A 81 2.03 -15.72 -5.56
N MET A 82 2.48 -15.22 -6.72
CA MET A 82 2.09 -13.90 -7.23
C MET A 82 0.57 -13.67 -7.32
N ARG A 83 -0.20 -14.69 -7.68
CA ARG A 83 -1.67 -14.60 -7.75
C ARG A 83 -2.27 -14.37 -6.39
N THR A 84 -1.91 -15.22 -5.43
CA THR A 84 -2.38 -15.14 -4.06
C THR A 84 -1.96 -13.81 -3.45
N ALA A 85 -0.69 -13.41 -3.62
CA ALA A 85 -0.19 -12.13 -3.14
C ALA A 85 -0.96 -10.94 -3.71
N LEU A 86 -1.12 -10.85 -5.04
CA LEU A 86 -1.81 -9.73 -5.67
C LEU A 86 -3.31 -9.68 -5.30
N VAL A 87 -3.97 -10.82 -5.19
CA VAL A 87 -5.37 -10.89 -4.73
C VAL A 87 -5.49 -10.45 -3.28
N VAL A 88 -4.61 -10.92 -2.40
CA VAL A 88 -4.59 -10.52 -0.98
C VAL A 88 -4.30 -9.03 -0.84
N ILE A 89 -3.29 -8.50 -1.54
CA ILE A 89 -2.95 -7.07 -1.52
C ILE A 89 -4.14 -6.23 -1.99
N THR A 90 -4.76 -6.61 -3.10
CA THR A 90 -5.96 -5.95 -3.63
C THR A 90 -7.09 -5.98 -2.59
N GLY A 91 -7.34 -7.15 -1.99
CA GLY A 91 -8.36 -7.32 -0.95
C GLY A 91 -8.12 -6.43 0.26
N ILE A 92 -6.88 -6.35 0.75
CA ILE A 92 -6.52 -5.49 1.89
C ILE A 92 -6.75 -4.01 1.55
N TYR A 93 -6.30 -3.55 0.38
CA TYR A 93 -6.51 -2.16 -0.03
C TYR A 93 -7.99 -1.82 -0.19
N LEU A 94 -8.79 -2.68 -0.83
CA LEU A 94 -10.23 -2.45 -0.97
C LEU A 94 -10.94 -2.47 0.38
N LEU A 95 -10.65 -3.45 1.23
CA LEU A 95 -11.23 -3.56 2.56
C LEU A 95 -10.93 -2.32 3.40
N ARG A 96 -9.67 -1.87 3.40
CA ARG A 96 -9.24 -0.69 4.14
C ARG A 96 -9.91 0.58 3.60
N GLY A 97 -9.96 0.76 2.29
CA GLY A 97 -10.64 1.91 1.67
C GLY A 97 -12.14 1.94 1.95
N LEU A 98 -12.80 0.78 1.90
CA LEU A 98 -14.24 0.63 2.14
C LEU A 98 -14.61 0.68 3.63
N ALA A 99 -13.69 0.36 4.54
CA ALA A 99 -13.91 0.44 5.99
C ALA A 99 -14.26 1.87 6.46
N LEU A 100 -13.96 2.90 5.66
CA LEU A 100 -14.42 4.26 5.91
C LEU A 100 -15.94 4.36 6.00
N VAL A 101 -16.69 3.61 5.19
CA VAL A 101 -18.16 3.66 5.14
C VAL A 101 -18.80 3.22 6.47
N PRO A 102 -18.51 2.01 7.01
CA PRO A 102 -19.04 1.62 8.31
C PRO A 102 -18.49 2.49 9.45
N TRP A 103 -17.26 2.99 9.37
CA TRP A 103 -16.75 3.94 10.38
C TRP A 103 -17.55 5.24 10.38
N LEU A 104 -17.88 5.80 9.21
CA LEU A 104 -18.70 6.99 9.11
C LEU A 104 -20.13 6.76 9.63
N ALA A 105 -20.68 5.56 9.40
CA ALA A 105 -22.05 5.22 9.82
C ALA A 105 -22.18 4.91 11.32
N PHE A 106 -21.20 4.21 11.89
CA PHE A 106 -21.32 3.66 13.24
C PHE A 106 -20.38 4.29 14.27
N ARG A 107 -19.26 4.88 13.84
CA ARG A 107 -18.19 5.41 14.70
C ARG A 107 -17.57 6.71 14.13
N PRO A 108 -18.38 7.74 13.80
CA PRO A 108 -17.92 8.95 13.13
C PRO A 108 -16.85 9.72 13.94
N GLU A 109 -16.78 9.52 15.26
CA GLU A 109 -15.80 10.14 16.15
C GLU A 109 -14.34 9.72 15.84
N PHE A 110 -14.12 8.61 15.14
CA PHE A 110 -12.79 8.18 14.69
C PHE A 110 -12.47 8.60 13.25
N VAL A 111 -13.40 9.27 12.55
CA VAL A 111 -13.23 9.71 11.18
C VAL A 111 -12.69 11.14 11.16
N ASN A 112 -11.39 11.28 10.95
CA ASN A 112 -10.73 12.56 10.73
C ASN A 112 -10.39 12.77 9.24
N ALA A 113 -9.92 13.97 8.89
CA ALA A 113 -9.53 14.29 7.51
C ALA A 113 -8.50 13.31 6.95
N PHE A 114 -7.54 12.87 7.78
CA PHE A 114 -6.56 11.86 7.39
C PHE A 114 -7.22 10.51 7.06
N ALA A 115 -8.17 10.05 7.86
CA ALA A 115 -8.90 8.80 7.63
C ALA A 115 -9.65 8.84 6.28
N VAL A 116 -10.30 9.96 5.96
CA VAL A 116 -11.00 10.14 4.67
C VAL A 116 -10.01 10.15 3.51
N VAL A 117 -9.02 11.06 3.53
CA VAL A 117 -8.05 11.24 2.44
C VAL A 117 -7.26 9.96 2.19
N SER A 118 -6.72 9.36 3.26
CA SER A 118 -5.98 8.10 3.12
C SER A 118 -6.85 6.97 2.59
N SER A 119 -8.15 6.92 2.93
CA SER A 119 -9.06 5.87 2.45
C SER A 119 -9.38 6.01 0.98
N LEU A 120 -9.54 7.24 0.49
CA LEU A 120 -9.67 7.50 -0.94
C LEU A 120 -8.41 7.10 -1.71
N ILE A 121 -7.22 7.45 -1.18
CA ILE A 121 -5.93 7.06 -1.79
C ILE A 121 -5.79 5.54 -1.82
N VAL A 122 -6.05 4.86 -0.71
CA VAL A 122 -5.94 3.40 -0.60
C VAL A 122 -7.00 2.70 -1.46
N LEU A 123 -8.20 3.25 -1.60
CA LEU A 123 -9.21 2.73 -2.53
C LEU A 123 -8.73 2.84 -3.99
N ALA A 124 -8.10 3.95 -4.37
CA ALA A 124 -7.48 4.10 -5.69
C ALA A 124 -6.36 3.06 -5.91
N TYR A 125 -5.56 2.76 -4.87
CA TYR A 125 -4.58 1.67 -4.93
C TYR A 125 -5.28 0.32 -5.13
N GLY A 126 -6.33 0.03 -4.38
CA GLY A 126 -7.11 -1.19 -4.52
C GLY A 126 -7.67 -1.37 -5.93
N ILE A 127 -8.22 -0.31 -6.54
CA ILE A 127 -8.76 -0.35 -7.90
C ILE A 127 -7.65 -0.59 -8.94
N THR A 128 -6.52 0.12 -8.83
CA THR A 128 -5.40 -0.06 -9.77
C THR A 128 -4.81 -1.47 -9.70
N TYR A 129 -4.66 -2.02 -8.49
CA TYR A 129 -4.24 -3.41 -8.28
C TYR A 129 -5.29 -4.41 -8.76
N ALA A 130 -6.59 -4.17 -8.55
CA ALA A 130 -7.65 -5.05 -9.03
C ALA A 130 -7.67 -5.14 -10.55
N VAL A 131 -7.67 -4.00 -11.25
CA VAL A 131 -7.64 -3.93 -12.71
C VAL A 131 -6.35 -4.53 -13.25
N GLY A 132 -5.21 -4.20 -12.63
CA GLY A 132 -3.91 -4.74 -12.98
C GLY A 132 -3.86 -6.27 -12.85
N THR A 133 -4.31 -6.81 -11.72
CA THR A 133 -4.33 -8.25 -11.44
C THR A 133 -5.25 -8.98 -12.41
N SER A 134 -6.41 -8.41 -12.71
CA SER A 134 -7.38 -8.98 -13.65
C SER A 134 -6.82 -9.06 -15.07
N ARG A 135 -6.14 -7.99 -15.53
CA ARG A 135 -5.47 -7.95 -16.84
C ARG A 135 -4.24 -8.86 -16.92
N ALA A 136 -3.50 -9.01 -15.82
CA ALA A 136 -2.34 -9.91 -15.75
C ALA A 136 -2.75 -11.37 -15.51
N TRP A 137 -4.02 -11.67 -15.20
CA TRP A 137 -4.44 -13.00 -14.78
C TRP A 137 -4.01 -14.16 -15.70
N PRO A 138 -4.09 -14.04 -17.04
CA PRO A 138 -3.63 -15.08 -17.95
C PRO A 138 -2.11 -15.30 -17.89
N SER A 139 -1.33 -14.21 -17.82
CA SER A 139 0.14 -14.28 -17.78
C SER A 139 0.68 -14.73 -16.43
N LEU A 140 -0.12 -14.65 -15.36
CA LEU A 140 0.20 -15.19 -14.03
C LEU A 140 0.04 -16.72 -13.94
N ARG A 141 -0.53 -17.42 -14.95
CA ARG A 141 -0.76 -18.89 -14.93
C ARG A 141 0.49 -19.72 -15.15
N ALA A 142 1.42 -19.28 -16.01
CA ALA A 142 2.49 -20.16 -16.48
C ALA A 142 3.45 -20.54 -15.32
N PRO A 143 3.57 -21.82 -14.93
CA PRO A 143 4.66 -22.29 -14.10
C PRO A 143 5.98 -22.20 -14.88
N HIS A 144 7.11 -22.29 -14.17
CA HIS A 144 8.44 -22.29 -14.77
C HIS A 144 8.53 -23.36 -15.86
N GLY A 145 8.86 -22.94 -17.08
CA GLY A 145 9.08 -23.85 -18.21
C GLY A 145 7.86 -24.02 -19.09
N VAL A 146 7.67 -23.11 -20.05
CA VAL A 146 7.57 -23.39 -21.48
C VAL A 146 7.67 -22.02 -22.14
N GLN A 147 8.90 -21.54 -22.30
CA GLN A 147 9.17 -20.53 -23.31
C GLN A 147 9.38 -21.32 -24.60
N ARG A 148 8.31 -21.50 -25.39
CA ARG A 148 8.45 -22.02 -26.75
C ARG A 148 9.33 -21.03 -27.51
N ARG A 149 10.50 -21.50 -27.92
CA ARG A 149 11.23 -20.95 -29.07
C ARG A 149 10.42 -21.19 -30.33
#